data_AF-B6QGA0-F1
#
_entry.id   AF-B6QGA0-F1
#
_cell.length_a   1.000
_cell.length_b   1.000
_cell.length_c   1.000
_cell.angle_alpha   90.00
_cell.angle_beta   90.00
_cell.angle_gamma   90.00
#
_symmetry.space_group_name_H-M   'P 1'
#
loop_
_entity.id
_entity.type
_entity.pdbx_description
1 polymer ?
#
loop_
_entity_poly.entity_id
_entity_poly.type
_entity_poly.pdbx_seq_one_letter_code
_entity_poly.pdbx_strand_id
1 'polypeptide(L)'
;MVSIAGQTSPIYAVSNAIAYAYRASYTGSPTARSDMFHAYGTALRTVKAALDDPVEYKKDSTLLAVWMFVVYEFLSNANLTTIAASEQGERHCRGMASLISVRGSEQFSMQQGRDLVCYIANVNSK
;
A
#
# COMPACT_ATOMS: atom_id res chain seq x y z
N MET A 1 -14.25 8.57 -8.49
CA MET A 1 -14.84 7.31 -8.00
C MET A 1 -14.46 7.16 -6.53
N VAL A 2 -15.37 7.45 -5.60
CA VAL A 2 -15.19 7.10 -4.18
C VAL A 2 -15.37 5.58 -4.09
N SER A 3 -14.32 4.88 -3.70
CA SER A 3 -14.30 3.42 -3.65
C SER A 3 -15.34 2.89 -2.66
N ILE A 4 -16.12 1.87 -3.07
CA ILE A 4 -17.02 1.07 -2.22
C ILE A 4 -16.23 0.04 -1.40
N ALA A 5 -14.91 0.20 -1.30
CA ALA A 5 -14.13 -0.55 -0.33
C ALA A 5 -14.68 -0.17 1.05
N GLY A 6 -15.24 -1.14 1.78
CA GLY A 6 -15.79 -0.89 3.11
C GLY A 6 -14.78 -0.11 3.95
N GLN A 7 -15.25 0.78 4.83
CA GLN A 7 -14.36 1.65 5.61
C GLN A 7 -13.35 0.88 6.50
N THR A 8 -13.54 -0.43 6.63
CA THR A 8 -12.66 -1.37 7.33
C THR A 8 -11.67 -2.10 6.43
N SER A 9 -11.73 -1.91 5.11
CA SER A 9 -10.89 -2.63 4.15
C SER A 9 -9.44 -2.13 4.14
N PRO A 10 -8.46 -3.00 3.84
CA PRO A 10 -7.06 -2.61 3.68
C PRO A 10 -6.84 -1.46 2.69
N ILE A 11 -7.48 -1.50 1.51
CA ILE A 11 -7.35 -0.45 0.49
C ILE A 11 -7.87 0.89 1.03
N TYR A 12 -9.02 0.90 1.72
CA TYR A 12 -9.57 2.13 2.26
C TYR A 12 -8.62 2.76 3.28
N ALA A 13 -8.09 1.96 4.19
CA ALA A 13 -7.19 2.43 5.24
C ALA A 13 -5.89 3.03 4.65
N VAL A 14 -5.27 2.36 3.67
CA VAL A 14 -4.06 2.88 3.01
C VAL A 14 -4.37 4.10 2.12
N SER A 15 -5.51 4.13 1.42
CA SER A 15 -5.94 5.30 0.65
C SER A 15 -6.10 6.53 1.55
N ASN A 16 -6.68 6.35 2.73
CA ASN A 16 -6.82 7.41 3.70
C ASN A 16 -5.44 7.91 4.18
N ALA A 17 -4.50 7.00 4.47
CA ALA A 17 -3.13 7.36 4.83
C ALA A 17 -2.43 8.15 3.70
N ILE A 18 -2.58 7.75 2.45
CA ILE A 18 -2.07 8.49 1.27
C ILE A 18 -2.67 9.89 1.19
N ALA A 19 -3.98 10.04 1.39
CA ALA A 19 -4.65 11.34 1.36
C ALA A 19 -4.08 12.29 2.43
N TYR A 20 -3.86 11.80 3.65
CA TYR A 20 -3.22 12.59 4.70
C TYR A 20 -1.75 12.88 4.40
N ALA A 21 -0.99 11.94 3.81
CA ALA A 21 0.39 12.19 3.40
C ALA A 21 0.48 13.29 2.33
N TYR A 22 -0.40 13.25 1.32
CA TYR A 22 -0.51 14.33 0.34
C TYR A 22 -0.87 15.68 0.99
N ARG A 23 -1.82 15.69 1.93
CA ARG A 23 -2.18 16.92 2.65
C ARG A 23 -0.99 17.45 3.46
N ALA A 24 -0.27 16.58 4.15
CA ALA A 24 0.90 16.96 4.94
C ALA A 24 2.06 17.46 4.08
N SER A 25 2.30 16.85 2.92
CA SER A 25 3.34 17.28 1.98
C SER A 25 3.02 18.64 1.35
N TYR A 26 1.74 18.91 1.07
CA TYR A 26 1.30 20.19 0.54
C TYR A 26 1.29 21.32 1.57
N THR A 27 0.79 21.06 2.79
CA THR A 27 0.59 22.11 3.81
C THR A 27 1.80 22.33 4.71
N GLY A 28 2.63 21.30 4.92
CA GLY A 28 3.75 21.33 5.86
C GLY A 28 3.37 21.51 7.33
N SER A 29 2.07 21.52 7.68
CA SER A 29 1.64 21.87 9.03
C SER A 29 1.89 20.72 10.03
N PRO A 30 2.23 21.03 11.31
CA PRO A 30 2.41 20.00 12.33
C PRO A 30 1.17 19.14 12.55
N THR A 31 -0.03 19.74 12.46
CA THR A 31 -1.30 19.02 12.60
C THR A 31 -1.53 18.06 11.45
N ALA A 32 -1.28 18.47 10.20
CA ALA A 32 -1.40 17.58 9.04
C ALA A 32 -0.41 16.42 9.12
N ARG A 33 0.81 16.66 9.62
CA ARG A 33 1.80 15.60 9.85
C ARG A 33 1.37 14.63 10.95
N SER A 34 0.78 15.13 12.03
CA SER A 34 0.21 14.28 13.09
C SER A 34 -0.91 13.38 12.56
N ASP A 35 -1.85 13.96 11.80
CA ASP A 35 -2.95 13.21 11.18
C ASP A 35 -2.42 12.14 10.21
N MET A 36 -1.40 12.48 9.43
CA MET A 36 -0.70 11.54 8.54
C MET A 36 -0.12 10.34 9.29
N PHE A 37 0.55 10.55 10.43
CA PHE A 37 1.09 9.45 11.23
C PHE A 37 -0.02 8.59 11.85
N HIS A 38 -1.11 9.21 12.32
CA HIS A 38 -2.26 8.47 12.83
C HIS A 38 -2.94 7.60 11.76
N ALA A 39 -3.16 8.16 10.57
CA ALA A 39 -3.76 7.44 9.46
C ALA A 39 -2.88 6.27 8.99
N TYR A 40 -1.55 6.47 8.92
CA TYR A 40 -0.60 5.41 8.58
C TYR A 40 -0.57 4.28 9.62
N GLY A 41 -0.55 4.61 10.90
CA GLY A 41 -0.61 3.61 11.97
C GLY A 41 -1.90 2.77 11.92
N THR A 42 -3.03 3.40 11.59
CA THR A 42 -4.30 2.67 11.35
C THR A 42 -4.19 1.76 10.14
N ALA A 43 -3.66 2.26 9.02
CA ALA A 43 -3.46 1.46 7.82
C ALA A 43 -2.57 0.23 8.07
N LEU A 44 -1.44 0.39 8.78
CA LEU A 44 -0.56 -0.72 9.14
C LEU A 44 -1.28 -1.80 9.94
N ARG A 45 -2.09 -1.41 10.94
CA ARG A 45 -2.87 -2.38 11.73
C ARG A 45 -3.93 -3.09 10.89
N THR A 46 -4.65 -2.37 10.04
CA THR A 46 -5.68 -2.95 9.16
C THR A 46 -5.06 -3.92 8.15
N VAL A 47 -3.97 -3.53 7.49
CA VAL A 47 -3.26 -4.40 6.54
C VAL A 47 -2.66 -5.61 7.26
N LYS A 48 -2.06 -5.42 8.44
CA LYS A 48 -1.55 -6.54 9.25
C LYS A 48 -2.66 -7.53 9.59
N ALA A 49 -3.84 -7.07 10.01
CA ALA A 49 -4.97 -7.95 10.30
C ALA A 49 -5.38 -8.77 9.07
N ALA A 50 -5.37 -8.17 7.88
CA ALA A 50 -5.65 -8.88 6.63
C ALA A 50 -4.53 -9.86 6.22
N LEU A 51 -3.26 -9.58 6.56
CA LEU A 51 -2.14 -10.50 6.32
C LEU A 51 -2.15 -11.69 7.29
N ASP A 52 -2.62 -11.49 8.53
CA ASP A 52 -2.71 -12.54 9.54
C ASP A 52 -3.93 -13.47 9.31
N ASP A 53 -4.91 -13.05 8.51
CA ASP A 53 -6.10 -13.85 8.18
C ASP A 53 -5.86 -14.78 6.97
N PRO A 54 -6.14 -16.09 7.09
CA PRO A 54 -5.82 -17.11 6.06
C PRO A 54 -6.64 -16.99 4.76
N VAL A 55 -7.68 -16.17 4.74
CA VAL A 55 -8.52 -15.90 3.57
C VAL A 55 -8.17 -14.53 2.98
N GLU A 56 -8.06 -13.50 3.82
CA GLU A 56 -7.81 -12.14 3.37
C GLU A 56 -6.41 -11.96 2.77
N TYR A 57 -5.39 -12.68 3.24
CA TYR A 57 -4.02 -12.51 2.73
C TYR A 57 -3.90 -12.87 1.24
N LYS A 58 -4.80 -13.74 0.73
CA LYS A 58 -4.80 -14.15 -0.68
C LYS A 58 -5.47 -13.16 -1.61
N LYS A 59 -6.22 -12.19 -1.08
CA LYS A 59 -7.00 -11.25 -1.89
C LYS A 59 -6.12 -10.24 -2.59
N ASP A 60 -6.50 -9.88 -3.82
CA ASP A 60 -5.92 -8.78 -4.59
C ASP A 60 -5.92 -7.47 -3.80
N SER A 61 -6.96 -7.23 -2.99
CA SER A 61 -7.05 -6.03 -2.17
C SER A 61 -5.95 -5.91 -1.12
N THR A 62 -5.51 -7.04 -0.56
CA THR A 62 -4.42 -7.07 0.43
C THR A 62 -3.10 -6.81 -0.26
N LEU A 63 -2.83 -7.46 -1.41
CA LEU A 63 -1.63 -7.20 -2.20
C LEU A 63 -1.55 -5.74 -2.68
N LEU A 64 -2.66 -5.20 -3.19
CA LEU A 64 -2.72 -3.82 -3.61
C LEU A 64 -2.51 -2.85 -2.44
N ALA A 65 -3.07 -3.13 -1.26
CA ALA A 65 -2.86 -2.29 -0.08
C ALA A 65 -1.38 -2.24 0.36
N VAL A 66 -0.66 -3.38 0.31
CA VAL A 66 0.78 -3.42 0.59
C VAL A 66 1.56 -2.58 -0.45
N TRP A 67 1.20 -2.67 -1.74
CA TRP A 67 1.80 -1.83 -2.78
C TRP A 67 1.56 -0.34 -2.53
N MET A 68 0.34 0.04 -2.13
CA MET A 68 -0.03 1.42 -1.88
C MET A 68 0.79 2.06 -0.75
N PHE A 69 1.35 1.29 0.18
CA PHE A 69 2.27 1.86 1.16
C PHE A 69 3.52 2.47 0.51
N VAL A 70 4.00 1.93 -0.61
CA VAL A 70 5.12 2.53 -1.35
C VAL A 70 4.79 3.96 -1.81
N VAL A 71 3.54 4.20 -2.20
CA VAL A 71 3.03 5.54 -2.56
C VAL A 71 2.96 6.44 -1.34
N TYR A 72 2.51 5.93 -0.19
CA TYR A 72 2.54 6.66 1.07
C TYR A 72 3.97 7.10 1.43
N GLU A 73 4.94 6.18 1.38
CA GLU A 73 6.34 6.48 1.73
C GLU A 73 6.90 7.60 0.86
N PHE A 74 6.61 7.56 -0.44
CA PHE A 74 6.98 8.61 -1.39
C PHE A 74 6.40 9.98 -1.00
N LEU A 75 5.09 10.05 -0.72
CA LEU A 75 4.43 11.31 -0.37
C LEU A 75 4.82 11.83 1.01
N SER A 76 5.15 10.95 1.95
CA SER A 76 5.51 11.31 3.32
C SER A 76 6.92 11.89 3.45
N ASN A 77 7.78 11.67 2.45
CA ASN A 77 9.17 12.08 2.48
C ASN A 77 9.52 12.96 1.27
N ALA A 78 9.60 14.26 1.51
CA ALA A 78 9.89 15.28 0.50
C ALA A 78 11.27 15.14 -0.19
N ASN A 79 12.18 14.32 0.35
CA ASN A 79 13.51 14.12 -0.22
C ASN A 79 13.56 12.99 -1.26
N LEU A 80 12.49 12.23 -1.44
CA LEU A 80 12.46 11.13 -2.41
C LEU A 80 12.11 11.66 -3.79
N THR A 81 12.92 11.29 -4.78
CA THR A 81 12.71 11.66 -6.19
C THR A 81 12.05 10.55 -7.00
N THR A 82 12.08 9.32 -6.50
CA THR A 82 11.47 8.14 -7.13
C THR A 82 10.67 7.32 -6.12
N ILE A 83 9.65 6.61 -6.63
CA ILE A 83 8.82 5.71 -5.85
C ILE A 83 9.68 4.49 -5.44
N ALA A 84 9.52 4.01 -4.21
CA ALA A 84 10.31 2.93 -3.60
C ALA A 84 11.79 3.22 -3.28
N ALA A 85 12.23 4.48 -3.33
CA ALA A 85 13.62 4.84 -3.00
C ALA A 85 13.94 4.92 -1.49
N SER A 86 12.94 4.78 -0.62
CA SER A 86 13.16 4.75 0.83
C SER A 86 13.34 3.32 1.34
N GLU A 87 14.07 3.17 2.45
CA GLU A 87 14.20 1.88 3.15
C GLU A 87 12.82 1.28 3.49
N GLN A 88 11.86 2.11 3.91
CA GLN A 88 10.50 1.64 4.19
C GLN A 88 9.77 1.20 2.92
N GLY A 89 9.93 1.94 1.82
CA GLY A 89 9.40 1.55 0.51
C GLY A 89 9.95 0.21 0.06
N GLU A 90 11.25 -0.02 0.22
CA GLU A 90 11.90 -1.29 -0.09
C GLU A 90 11.34 -2.44 0.77
N ARG A 91 11.10 -2.20 2.07
CA ARG A 91 10.48 -3.20 2.96
C ARG A 91 9.08 -3.59 2.48
N HIS A 92 8.26 -2.62 2.04
CA HIS A 92 6.96 -2.91 1.44
C HIS A 92 7.10 -3.69 0.12
N CYS A 93 8.09 -3.37 -0.71
CA CYS A 93 8.41 -4.14 -1.92
C CYS A 93 8.78 -5.60 -1.62
N ARG A 94 9.62 -5.85 -0.62
CA ARG A 94 9.96 -7.21 -0.17
C ARG A 94 8.74 -7.94 0.40
N GLY A 95 7.88 -7.23 1.14
CA GLY A 95 6.61 -7.75 1.63
C GLY A 95 5.66 -8.16 0.50
N MET A 96 5.52 -7.33 -0.53
CA MET A 96 4.76 -7.67 -1.74
C MET A 96 5.32 -8.91 -2.44
N ALA A 97 6.63 -8.98 -2.66
CA ALA A 97 7.26 -10.13 -3.31
C ALA A 97 6.99 -11.43 -2.54
N SER A 98 7.10 -11.37 -1.21
CA SER A 98 6.76 -12.48 -0.31
C SER A 98 5.28 -12.86 -0.43
N LEU A 99 4.38 -11.87 -0.47
CA LEU A 99 2.94 -12.09 -0.60
C LEU A 99 2.58 -12.74 -1.94
N ILE A 100 3.16 -12.27 -3.05
CA ILE A 100 3.00 -12.88 -4.38
C ILE A 100 3.44 -14.35 -4.34
N SER A 101 4.58 -14.64 -3.69
CA SER A 101 5.09 -16.01 -3.58
C SER A 101 4.12 -16.93 -2.83
N VAL A 102 3.61 -16.52 -1.65
CA VAL A 102 2.71 -17.36 -0.83
C VAL A 102 1.29 -17.48 -1.40
N ARG A 103 0.86 -16.53 -2.25
CA ARG A 103 -0.41 -16.63 -2.99
C ARG A 103 -0.38 -17.72 -4.06
N GLY A 104 0.81 -18.12 -4.51
CA GLY A 104 1.00 -19.23 -5.44
C GLY A 104 0.60 -18.89 -6.89
N SER A 105 0.72 -19.87 -7.76
CA SER A 105 0.50 -19.69 -9.21
C SER A 105 -0.95 -19.47 -9.61
N GLU A 106 -1.91 -19.78 -8.73
CA GLU A 106 -3.34 -19.64 -8.99
C GLU A 106 -3.74 -18.20 -9.36
N GLN A 107 -3.07 -17.19 -8.78
CA GLN A 107 -3.29 -15.78 -9.11
C GLN A 107 -3.03 -15.45 -10.59
N PHE A 108 -2.23 -16.27 -11.30
CA PHE A 108 -1.92 -16.07 -12.71
C PHE A 108 -2.88 -16.80 -13.65
N SER A 109 -3.82 -17.59 -13.13
CA SER A 109 -4.85 -18.25 -13.94
C SER A 109 -5.83 -17.25 -14.55
N MET A 110 -6.14 -16.17 -13.82
CA MET A 110 -7.04 -15.10 -14.25
C MET A 110 -6.27 -13.89 -14.81
N GLN A 111 -6.86 -13.21 -15.80
CA GLN A 111 -6.26 -12.00 -16.37
C GLN A 111 -6.06 -10.91 -15.33
N GLN A 112 -7.02 -10.73 -14.42
CA GLN A 112 -6.97 -9.70 -13.37
C GLN A 112 -5.75 -9.86 -12.45
N GLY A 113 -5.43 -11.09 -12.04
CA GLY A 113 -4.29 -11.34 -11.17
C GLY A 113 -2.95 -11.20 -11.90
N ARG A 114 -2.88 -11.53 -13.20
CA ARG A 114 -1.70 -11.22 -14.04
C ARG A 114 -1.49 -9.71 -14.17
N ASP A 115 -2.56 -8.98 -14.48
CA ASP A 115 -2.53 -7.53 -14.64
C ASP A 115 -2.07 -6.85 -13.34
N LEU A 116 -2.63 -7.25 -12.19
CA LEU A 116 -2.24 -6.72 -10.89
C LEU A 116 -0.75 -6.89 -10.63
N VAL A 117 -0.20 -8.09 -10.84
CA VAL A 117 1.23 -8.37 -10.62
C VAL A 117 2.09 -7.55 -11.58
N CYS A 118 1.69 -7.40 -12.85
CA CYS A 118 2.38 -6.53 -13.80
C CYS A 118 2.37 -5.05 -13.35
N TYR A 119 1.23 -4.54 -12.89
CA TYR A 119 1.13 -3.14 -12.43
C TYR A 119 2.04 -2.86 -11.25
N ILE A 120 2.07 -3.75 -10.25
CA ILE A 120 2.90 -3.55 -9.05
C ILE A 120 4.39 -3.76 -9.33
N ALA A 121 4.74 -4.67 -10.26
CA ALA A 121 6.13 -4.93 -10.62
C ALA A 121 6.76 -3.78 -11.42
N ASN A 122 5.98 -3.11 -12.27
CA ASN A 122 6.46 -2.02 -13.14
C ASN A 122 6.93 -0.76 -12.39
N VAL A 123 6.65 -0.65 -11.09
CA VAL A 123 7.14 0.46 -10.26
C VAL A 123 8.62 0.29 -9.87
N ASN A 124 9.17 -0.92 -9.89
CA ASN A 124 10.55 -1.21 -9.50
C ASN A 124 11.54 -1.22 -10.69
N SER A 125 11.10 -0.89 -11.91
CA SER A 125 11.85 -1.13 -13.15
C SER A 125 12.62 0.08 -13.70
N LYS A 126 12.90 1.12 -12.90
CA LYS A 126 13.66 2.29 -13.35
C LYS A 126 14.75 2.68 -12.38
#